data_AF-A0A1G3AG68-F1
#
_entry.id   AF-A0A1G3AG68-F1
#
_cell.length_a   1.000
_cell.length_b   1.000
_cell.length_c   1.000
_cell.angle_alpha   90.00
_cell.angle_beta   90.00
_cell.angle_gamma   90.00
#
_symmetry.space_group_name_H-M   'P 1'
#
loop_
_entity.id
_entity.type
_entity.pdbx_description
1 polymer ?
#
loop_
_entity_poly.entity_id
_entity_poly.type
_entity_poly.pdbx_seq_one_letter_code
_entity_poly.pdbx_strand_id
1 'polypeptide(L)'
;MLDLESLYKLNYPMCIICSKMDDRFDGCIVNTVFQIVPEPPMVAVSVNNKCLTHEYITDSRAFTVSVLAERTPLEFIGKWGFKSGRDMDKFEQVKYKTGQTGIPIVLDNAASFIEAEVVEAIEVKTHTLFIGRIVVCETIDEQKIPMTYTYYRDIKGGKTPKSAATYIAKKKSTETLKQGANNMKKYKCLMCGYIYDPAVGDPESDIKPGTAFKDLPDDWVCPDCGVGKDEFEPIEE
;
A
#
# COMPACT_ATOMS: atom_id res chain seq x y z
N MET A 1 19.44 -0.55 -15.66
CA MET A 1 18.90 -1.32 -14.52
C MET A 1 17.63 -0.63 -14.06
N LEU A 2 16.55 -1.37 -13.81
CA LEU A 2 15.29 -0.79 -13.34
C LEU A 2 15.22 -0.97 -11.82
N ASP A 3 15.58 0.07 -11.07
CA ASP A 3 15.44 0.10 -9.61
C ASP A 3 14.04 0.60 -9.24
N LEU A 4 13.13 -0.31 -8.93
CA LEU A 4 11.75 0.04 -8.59
C LEU A 4 11.62 0.69 -7.21
N GLU A 5 12.60 0.51 -6.32
CA GLU A 5 12.58 1.12 -4.98
C GLU A 5 12.72 2.64 -5.07
N SER A 6 13.36 3.16 -6.13
CA SER A 6 13.48 4.61 -6.35
C SER A 6 12.12 5.29 -6.51
N LEU A 7 11.08 4.57 -6.96
CA LEU A 7 9.72 5.10 -7.09
C LEU A 7 9.09 5.43 -5.73
N TYR A 8 9.56 4.82 -4.64
CA TYR A 8 9.10 5.17 -3.29
C TYR A 8 9.61 6.52 -2.79
N LYS A 9 10.49 7.19 -3.55
CA LYS A 9 10.92 8.57 -3.28
C LYS A 9 9.93 9.62 -3.81
N LEU A 10 8.97 9.22 -4.65
CA LEU A 10 7.90 10.10 -5.10
C LEU A 10 6.94 10.39 -3.94
N ASN A 11 6.58 11.66 -3.79
CA ASN A 11 5.61 12.08 -2.78
C ASN A 11 4.19 11.97 -3.34
N TYR A 12 3.37 11.24 -2.61
CA TYR A 12 1.96 11.07 -2.92
C TYR A 12 1.11 11.45 -1.71
N PRO A 13 -0.04 12.11 -1.90
CA PRO A 13 -1.04 12.26 -0.84
C PRO A 13 -1.73 10.93 -0.55
N MET A 14 -2.48 10.87 0.55
CA MET A 14 -3.48 9.84 0.79
C MET A 14 -4.87 10.46 0.65
N CYS A 15 -5.65 9.99 -0.33
CA CYS A 15 -6.96 10.55 -0.63
C CYS A 15 -8.03 9.46 -0.66
N ILE A 16 -9.28 9.86 -0.39
CA ILE A 16 -10.45 9.11 -0.82
C ILE A 16 -10.95 9.77 -2.11
N ILE A 17 -11.18 8.97 -3.14
CA ILE A 17 -11.90 9.41 -4.34
C ILE A 17 -13.30 8.83 -4.28
N CYS A 18 -14.31 9.66 -4.50
CA CYS A 18 -15.69 9.21 -4.61
C CYS A 18 -16.28 9.53 -5.97
N SER A 19 -17.30 8.75 -6.34
CA SER A 19 -18.13 8.97 -7.51
C SER A 19 -19.51 8.32 -7.29
N LYS A 20 -20.39 8.39 -8.27
CA LYS A 20 -21.73 7.81 -8.20
C LYS A 20 -22.14 7.13 -9.50
N MET A 21 -23.16 6.29 -9.40
CA MET A 21 -23.92 5.77 -10.53
C MET A 21 -25.37 5.69 -10.04
N ASP A 22 -26.28 6.34 -10.77
CA ASP A 22 -27.64 6.59 -10.31
C ASP A 22 -27.66 7.23 -8.89
N ASP A 23 -28.39 6.62 -7.96
CA ASP A 23 -28.51 7.03 -6.56
C ASP A 23 -27.48 6.34 -5.64
N ARG A 24 -26.53 5.58 -6.21
CA ARG A 24 -25.53 4.84 -5.43
C ARG A 24 -24.19 5.54 -5.43
N PHE A 25 -23.57 5.56 -4.26
CA PHE A 25 -22.25 6.14 -4.05
C PHE A 25 -21.20 5.08 -3.84
N ASP A 26 -19.99 5.33 -4.33
CA ASP A 26 -18.81 4.56 -3.98
C ASP A 26 -17.59 5.46 -3.83
N GLY A 27 -16.57 4.95 -3.14
CA GLY A 27 -15.28 5.60 -3.11
C GLY A 27 -14.14 4.65 -2.73
N CYS A 28 -12.92 4.99 -3.11
CA CYS A 28 -11.75 4.18 -2.80
C CYS A 28 -10.55 5.02 -2.40
N ILE A 29 -9.60 4.42 -1.68
CA ILE A 29 -8.32 5.06 -1.41
C ILE A 29 -7.51 5.14 -2.70
N VAL A 30 -7.02 6.34 -3.01
CA VAL A 30 -6.08 6.60 -4.09
C VAL A 30 -5.02 7.56 -3.58
N ASN A 31 -3.77 7.31 -3.97
CA ASN A 31 -2.64 8.19 -3.67
C ASN A 31 -2.07 8.87 -4.92
N THR A 32 -2.35 8.34 -6.11
CA THR A 32 -1.92 8.92 -7.37
C THR A 32 -2.89 10.01 -7.79
N VAL A 33 -2.75 11.17 -7.15
CA VAL A 33 -3.51 12.40 -7.38
C VAL A 33 -2.54 13.56 -7.49
N PHE A 34 -2.67 14.39 -8.53
CA PHE A 34 -1.83 15.57 -8.72
C PHE A 34 -2.50 16.61 -9.61
N GLN A 35 -2.22 17.88 -9.35
CA GLN A 35 -2.63 18.98 -10.23
C GLN A 35 -1.83 18.93 -11.55
N ILE A 36 -2.50 19.21 -12.67
CA ILE A 36 -1.89 19.19 -14.00
C ILE A 36 -1.59 20.62 -14.47
N VAL A 37 -2.59 21.50 -14.44
CA VAL A 37 -2.49 22.89 -14.89
C VAL A 37 -3.29 23.81 -13.96
N PRO A 38 -2.90 25.10 -13.82
CA PRO A 38 -3.60 26.05 -12.97
C PRO A 38 -4.77 26.77 -13.67
N GLU A 39 -4.76 26.90 -15.01
CA GLU A 39 -5.80 27.63 -15.76
C GLU A 39 -6.16 26.94 -17.10
N PRO A 40 -7.41 26.46 -17.27
CA PRO A 40 -8.36 26.22 -16.18
C PRO A 40 -7.78 25.20 -15.20
N PRO A 41 -8.13 25.24 -13.90
CA PRO A 41 -7.53 24.33 -12.93
C PRO A 41 -7.91 22.88 -13.22
N MET A 42 -6.91 22.00 -13.34
CA MET A 42 -7.13 20.57 -13.63
C MET A 42 -6.36 19.66 -12.69
N VAL A 43 -6.95 18.49 -12.40
CA VAL A 43 -6.39 17.43 -11.56
C VAL A 43 -6.45 16.10 -12.30
N ALA A 44 -5.42 15.27 -12.11
CA ALA A 44 -5.39 13.89 -12.57
C ALA A 44 -5.52 12.93 -11.40
N VAL A 45 -6.27 11.84 -11.61
CA VAL A 45 -6.35 10.71 -10.70
C VAL A 45 -6.17 9.40 -11.45
N SER A 46 -5.31 8.50 -10.95
CA SER A 46 -5.13 7.17 -11.53
C SER A 46 -5.90 6.13 -10.72
N VAL A 47 -6.89 5.50 -11.34
CA VAL A 47 -7.80 4.57 -10.67
C VAL A 47 -7.77 3.22 -11.37
N ASN A 48 -7.63 2.15 -10.58
CA ASN A 48 -7.61 0.78 -11.09
C ASN A 48 -8.96 0.40 -11.70
N ASN A 49 -8.94 -0.23 -12.88
CA ASN A 49 -10.15 -0.61 -13.61
C ASN A 49 -10.98 -1.72 -12.93
N LYS A 50 -10.49 -2.33 -11.84
CA LYS A 50 -11.25 -3.29 -11.03
C LYS A 50 -12.02 -2.65 -9.87
N CYS A 51 -11.78 -1.38 -9.56
CA CYS A 51 -12.47 -0.68 -8.46
C CYS A 51 -13.91 -0.31 -8.88
N LEU A 52 -14.89 -0.42 -7.98
CA LEU A 52 -16.26 0.06 -8.27
C LEU A 52 -16.28 1.56 -8.57
N THR A 53 -15.51 2.34 -7.81
CA THR A 53 -15.33 3.77 -8.07
C THR A 53 -14.91 4.07 -9.51
N HIS A 54 -14.13 3.20 -10.17
CA HIS A 54 -13.73 3.43 -11.57
C HIS A 54 -14.94 3.40 -12.51
N GLU A 55 -15.82 2.42 -12.36
CA GLU A 55 -17.06 2.32 -13.13
C GLU A 55 -17.93 3.56 -12.91
N TYR A 56 -17.99 4.03 -11.67
CA TYR A 56 -18.80 5.20 -11.30
C TYR A 56 -18.24 6.51 -11.88
N ILE A 57 -16.91 6.68 -11.88
CA ILE A 57 -16.27 7.86 -12.52
C ILE A 57 -16.50 7.82 -14.03
N THR A 58 -16.44 6.63 -14.62
CA THR A 58 -16.65 6.43 -16.06
C THR A 58 -18.07 6.83 -16.47
N ASP A 59 -19.06 6.41 -15.69
CA ASP A 59 -20.48 6.69 -15.93
C ASP A 59 -20.85 8.15 -15.63
N SER A 60 -20.64 8.60 -14.40
CA SER A 60 -21.05 9.94 -13.95
C SER A 60 -20.23 11.08 -14.55
N ARG A 61 -19.05 10.78 -15.11
CA ARG A 61 -18.10 11.78 -15.62
C ARG A 61 -17.71 12.82 -14.56
N ALA A 62 -17.77 12.48 -13.28
CA ALA A 62 -17.38 13.36 -12.18
C ALA A 62 -16.77 12.57 -11.01
N PHE A 63 -15.92 13.24 -10.25
CA PHE A 63 -15.35 12.69 -9.03
C PHE A 63 -15.03 13.77 -8.00
N THR A 64 -14.96 13.35 -6.75
CA THR A 64 -14.45 14.16 -5.64
C THR A 64 -13.19 13.53 -5.09
N VAL A 65 -12.31 14.35 -4.52
CA VAL A 65 -11.09 13.92 -3.83
C VAL A 65 -11.11 14.54 -2.44
N SER A 66 -11.14 13.70 -1.40
CA SER A 66 -10.96 14.12 -0.01
C SER A 66 -9.53 13.80 0.43
N VAL A 67 -8.75 14.83 0.76
CA VAL A 67 -7.36 14.68 1.21
C VAL A 67 -7.35 14.32 2.69
N LEU A 68 -6.88 13.13 3.04
CA LEU A 68 -6.92 12.62 4.41
C LEU A 68 -5.86 13.28 5.28
N ALA A 69 -6.18 13.51 6.56
CA ALA A 69 -5.26 14.06 7.53
C ALA A 69 -4.41 12.97 8.20
N GLU A 70 -3.21 13.30 8.70
CA GLU A 70 -2.31 12.34 9.35
C GLU A 70 -2.95 11.59 10.52
N ARG A 71 -3.90 12.19 11.23
CA ARG A 71 -4.61 11.58 12.37
C ARG A 71 -5.67 10.55 11.96
N THR A 72 -5.96 10.37 10.67
CA THR A 72 -6.99 9.43 10.17
C THR A 72 -6.75 8.00 10.66
N PRO A 73 -7.71 7.34 11.36
CA PRO A 73 -7.54 5.97 11.86
C PRO A 73 -7.28 4.95 10.73
N LEU A 74 -6.45 3.93 10.99
CA LEU A 74 -6.16 2.88 10.01
C LEU A 74 -7.41 2.08 9.62
N GLU A 75 -8.32 1.85 10.57
CA GLU A 75 -9.60 1.18 10.31
C GLU A 75 -10.44 1.96 9.31
N PHE A 76 -10.49 3.29 9.46
CA PHE A 76 -11.18 4.18 8.52
C PHE A 76 -10.54 4.07 7.12
N ILE A 77 -9.22 4.17 7.00
CA ILE A 77 -8.51 3.97 5.72
C ILE A 77 -8.79 2.57 5.16
N GLY A 78 -8.82 1.55 6.02
CA GLY A 78 -9.04 0.17 5.67
C GLY A 78 -10.41 -0.07 5.03
N LYS A 79 -11.46 0.57 5.55
CA LYS A 79 -12.81 0.56 4.97
C LYS A 79 -12.83 1.05 3.53
N TRP A 80 -12.08 2.10 3.20
CA TRP A 80 -12.04 2.67 1.85
C TRP A 80 -11.01 1.99 0.93
N GLY A 81 -9.97 1.37 1.49
CA GLY A 81 -8.86 0.78 0.74
C GLY A 81 -9.02 -0.71 0.42
N PHE A 82 -9.72 -1.47 1.27
CA PHE A 82 -9.80 -2.94 1.17
C PHE A 82 -11.22 -3.49 1.06
N LYS A 83 -12.24 -2.62 0.98
CA LYS A 83 -13.64 -3.02 0.81
C LYS A 83 -14.25 -2.38 -0.44
N SER A 84 -15.10 -3.14 -1.11
CA SER A 84 -15.82 -2.73 -2.31
C SER A 84 -17.24 -2.29 -1.93
N GLY A 85 -17.76 -1.24 -2.59
CA GLY A 85 -19.18 -0.86 -2.47
C GLY A 85 -20.15 -1.89 -3.08
N ARG A 86 -19.63 -2.92 -3.74
CA ARG A 86 -20.41 -4.08 -4.18
C ARG A 86 -20.87 -4.95 -3.01
N ASP A 87 -20.07 -4.99 -1.93
CA ASP A 87 -20.28 -5.91 -0.82
C ASP A 87 -20.81 -5.22 0.44
N MET A 88 -20.67 -3.89 0.54
CA MET A 88 -21.12 -3.11 1.69
C MET A 88 -21.37 -1.65 1.34
N ASP A 89 -22.24 -0.97 2.08
CA ASP A 89 -22.37 0.48 2.00
C ASP A 89 -21.24 1.16 2.80
N LYS A 90 -20.36 1.88 2.11
CA LYS A 90 -19.26 2.61 2.74
C LYS A 90 -19.70 3.94 3.37
N PHE A 91 -20.89 4.45 3.05
CA PHE A 91 -21.38 5.76 3.49
C PHE A 91 -22.30 5.73 4.71
N GLU A 92 -22.84 4.57 5.11
CA GLU A 92 -23.81 4.42 6.21
C GLU A 92 -23.38 5.05 7.56
N GLN A 93 -22.06 5.16 7.81
CA GLN A 93 -21.50 5.73 9.04
C GLN A 93 -20.35 6.70 8.74
N VAL A 94 -20.50 7.51 7.69
CA VAL A 94 -19.49 8.51 7.33
C VAL A 94 -20.17 9.84 7.08
N LYS A 95 -19.64 10.92 7.65
CA LYS A 95 -20.10 12.26 7.35
C LYS A 95 -19.64 12.66 5.95
N TYR A 96 -20.61 12.93 5.09
CA TYR A 96 -20.38 13.48 3.75
C TYR A 96 -21.35 14.62 3.45
N LYS A 97 -21.02 15.45 2.45
CA LYS A 97 -21.95 16.39 1.81
C LYS A 97 -22.04 16.08 0.32
N THR A 98 -23.16 16.40 -0.31
CA THR A 98 -23.28 16.28 -1.78
C THR A 98 -22.65 17.51 -2.44
N GLY A 99 -21.72 17.30 -3.37
CA GLY A 99 -21.07 18.35 -4.15
C GLY A 99 -21.98 18.93 -5.25
N GLN A 100 -21.49 19.94 -5.96
CA GLN A 100 -22.22 20.60 -7.05
C GLN A 100 -22.50 19.67 -8.25
N THR A 101 -21.60 18.72 -8.50
CA THR A 101 -21.70 17.63 -9.50
C THR A 101 -22.60 16.49 -9.04
N GLY A 102 -23.11 16.55 -7.80
CA GLY A 102 -23.92 15.50 -7.20
C GLY A 102 -23.11 14.33 -6.64
N ILE A 103 -21.78 14.36 -6.70
CA ILE A 103 -20.88 13.37 -6.12
C ILE A 103 -20.71 13.62 -4.61
N PRO A 104 -20.68 12.59 -3.75
CA PRO A 104 -20.46 12.80 -2.32
C PRO A 104 -19.02 13.22 -2.02
N ILE A 105 -18.87 14.14 -1.06
CA ILE A 105 -17.61 14.62 -0.53
C ILE A 105 -17.48 14.11 0.90
N VAL A 106 -16.54 13.19 1.14
CA VAL A 106 -16.27 12.67 2.49
C VAL A 106 -15.58 13.75 3.31
N LEU A 107 -16.16 14.13 4.45
CA LEU A 107 -15.66 15.18 5.33
C LEU A 107 -14.90 14.63 6.53
N ASP A 108 -15.25 13.41 6.98
CA ASP A 108 -14.57 12.77 8.10
C ASP A 108 -13.09 12.55 7.77
N ASN A 109 -12.24 12.96 8.72
CA ASN A 109 -10.79 12.85 8.64
C ASN A 109 -10.12 13.56 7.45
N ALA A 110 -10.87 14.36 6.67
CA ALA A 110 -10.33 15.13 5.56
C ALA A 110 -9.81 16.50 6.03
N ALA A 111 -8.70 16.94 5.43
CA ALA A 111 -8.11 18.28 5.59
C ALA A 111 -8.64 19.26 4.53
N SER A 112 -8.87 18.78 3.31
CA SER A 112 -9.43 19.54 2.20
C SER A 112 -10.17 18.61 1.24
N PHE A 113 -10.93 19.20 0.31
CA PHE A 113 -11.52 18.45 -0.80
C PHE A 113 -11.40 19.18 -2.14
N ILE A 114 -11.51 18.39 -3.20
CA ILE A 114 -11.59 18.83 -4.60
C ILE A 114 -12.80 18.14 -5.22
N GLU A 115 -13.50 18.85 -6.08
CA GLU A 115 -14.59 18.34 -6.92
C GLU A 115 -14.25 18.65 -8.37
N ALA A 116 -14.37 17.65 -9.24
CA ALA A 116 -13.96 17.75 -10.62
C ALA A 116 -14.90 17.04 -11.59
N GLU A 117 -15.09 17.66 -12.75
CA GLU A 117 -15.75 17.07 -13.91
C GLU A 117 -14.69 16.49 -14.84
N VAL A 118 -14.85 15.22 -15.22
CA VAL A 118 -13.90 14.54 -16.10
C VAL A 118 -13.96 15.17 -17.49
N VAL A 119 -12.81 15.63 -17.98
CA VAL A 119 -12.63 16.14 -19.34
C VAL A 119 -12.02 15.07 -20.24
N GLU A 120 -11.14 14.22 -19.71
CA GLU A 120 -10.46 13.17 -20.47
C GLU A 120 -10.23 11.93 -19.61
N ALA A 121 -10.23 10.76 -20.24
CA ALA A 121 -9.93 9.49 -19.60
C ALA A 121 -8.95 8.72 -20.48
N ILE A 122 -7.76 8.41 -19.94
CA ILE A 122 -6.69 7.74 -20.68
C ILE A 122 -6.49 6.35 -20.07
N GLU A 123 -6.73 5.31 -20.85
CA GLU A 123 -6.50 3.92 -20.41
C GLU A 123 -5.00 3.60 -20.39
N VAL A 124 -4.52 3.12 -19.24
CA VAL A 124 -3.12 2.76 -19.00
C VAL A 124 -3.07 1.36 -18.38
N LYS A 125 -3.24 0.34 -19.24
CA LYS A 125 -3.23 -1.08 -18.87
C LYS A 125 -4.27 -1.43 -17.78
N THR A 126 -3.85 -1.44 -16.51
CA THR A 126 -4.68 -1.82 -15.36
C THR A 126 -5.37 -0.63 -14.70
N HIS A 127 -5.04 0.59 -15.11
CA HIS A 127 -5.59 1.82 -14.56
C HIS A 127 -6.13 2.70 -15.68
N THR A 128 -7.02 3.61 -15.32
CA THR A 128 -7.39 4.75 -16.15
C THR A 128 -6.93 6.01 -15.43
N LEU A 129 -6.25 6.89 -16.17
CA LEU A 129 -5.94 8.24 -15.74
C LEU A 129 -7.13 9.12 -16.10
N PHE A 130 -7.92 9.52 -15.11
CA PHE A 130 -8.98 10.49 -15.29
C PHE A 130 -8.42 11.88 -15.09
N ILE A 131 -8.60 12.74 -16.08
CA ILE A 131 -8.25 14.15 -16.03
C ILE A 131 -9.55 14.92 -15.83
N GLY A 132 -9.64 15.69 -14.75
CA GLY A 132 -10.82 16.46 -14.38
C GLY A 132 -10.52 17.95 -14.31
N ARG A 133 -11.46 18.77 -14.80
CA ARG A 133 -11.50 20.21 -14.53
C ARG A 133 -12.06 20.41 -13.13
N ILE A 134 -11.32 21.12 -12.29
CA ILE A 134 -11.74 21.43 -10.92
C ILE A 134 -12.88 22.45 -10.99
N VAL A 135 -14.02 22.11 -10.39
CA VAL A 135 -15.19 23.00 -10.30
C VAL A 135 -15.33 23.60 -8.90
N VAL A 136 -14.88 22.88 -7.86
CA VAL A 136 -14.84 23.36 -6.48
C VAL A 136 -13.62 22.77 -5.78
N CYS A 137 -12.97 23.55 -4.92
CA CYS A 137 -12.02 23.03 -3.93
C CYS A 137 -12.06 23.89 -2.66
N GLU A 138 -11.87 23.28 -1.50
CA GLU A 138 -11.99 23.96 -0.21
C GLU A 138 -11.08 23.29 0.82
N THR A 139 -10.45 24.11 1.67
CA THR A 139 -9.81 23.62 2.90
C THR A 139 -10.87 23.46 3.97
N ILE A 140 -11.02 22.24 4.50
CA ILE A 140 -12.00 21.93 5.55
C ILE A 140 -11.47 22.38 6.91
N ASP A 141 -10.18 22.14 7.16
CA ASP A 141 -9.53 22.44 8.44
C ASP A 141 -8.03 22.65 8.24
N GLU A 142 -7.57 23.90 8.37
CA GLU A 142 -6.16 24.30 8.21
C GLU A 142 -5.24 23.68 9.27
N GLN A 143 -5.77 23.21 10.40
CA GLN A 143 -4.97 22.59 11.46
C GLN A 143 -4.68 21.11 11.18
N LYS A 144 -5.40 20.49 10.23
CA LYS A 144 -5.18 19.10 9.83
C LYS A 144 -4.03 19.02 8.83
N ILE A 145 -2.94 18.40 9.26
CA ILE A 145 -1.80 18.09 8.39
C ILE A 145 -2.23 17.01 7.39
N PRO A 146 -2.14 17.26 6.06
CA PRO A 146 -2.42 16.25 5.04
C PRO A 146 -1.47 15.05 5.14
N MET A 147 -2.03 13.85 5.09
CA MET A 147 -1.29 12.60 5.14
C MET A 147 -0.59 12.32 3.81
N THR A 148 0.71 12.05 3.87
CA THR A 148 1.45 11.50 2.74
C THR A 148 1.41 9.97 2.73
N TYR A 149 1.58 9.37 1.56
CA TYR A 149 1.71 7.92 1.41
C TYR A 149 2.93 7.38 2.17
N THR A 150 4.04 8.12 2.19
CA THR A 150 5.24 7.79 2.96
C THR A 150 4.93 7.73 4.46
N TYR A 151 4.23 8.73 5.00
CA TYR A 151 3.80 8.73 6.40
C TYR A 151 2.87 7.54 6.70
N TYR A 152 1.88 7.28 5.83
CA TYR A 152 0.98 6.13 5.96
C TYR A 152 1.73 4.80 6.05
N ARG A 153 2.69 4.58 5.17
CA ARG A 153 3.47 3.34 5.08
C ARG A 153 4.46 3.20 6.24
N ASP A 154 5.28 4.22 6.46
CA ASP A 154 6.48 4.11 7.30
C ASP A 154 6.20 4.43 8.78
N ILE A 155 5.23 5.31 9.04
CA ILE A 155 4.88 5.74 10.40
C ILE A 155 3.62 5.03 10.90
N LYS A 156 2.55 4.97 10.08
CA LYS A 156 1.31 4.31 10.51
C LYS A 156 1.31 2.79 10.32
N GLY A 157 2.32 2.21 9.68
CA GLY A 157 2.36 0.77 9.38
C GLY A 157 1.25 0.32 8.42
N GLY A 158 0.77 1.24 7.58
CA GLY A 158 -0.31 1.03 6.63
C GLY A 158 0.05 0.02 5.55
N LYS A 159 -0.92 -0.83 5.15
CA LYS A 159 -0.76 -1.79 4.06
C LYS A 159 -1.33 -1.21 2.77
N THR A 160 -0.65 -1.43 1.64
CA THR A 160 -1.14 -0.98 0.34
C THR A 160 -1.85 -2.12 -0.39
N PRO A 161 -3.11 -1.94 -0.85
CA PRO A 161 -3.81 -2.92 -1.67
C PRO A 161 -3.09 -3.17 -2.99
N LYS A 162 -3.25 -4.36 -3.58
CA LYS A 162 -2.71 -4.70 -4.91
C LYS A 162 -3.27 -3.84 -6.05
N SER A 163 -4.43 -3.21 -5.82
CA SER A 163 -5.09 -2.33 -6.77
C SER A 163 -4.48 -0.92 -6.81
N ALA A 164 -3.65 -0.51 -5.85
CA ALA A 164 -3.05 0.82 -5.88
C ALA A 164 -1.98 0.95 -6.98
N ALA A 165 -1.93 2.09 -7.66
CA ALA A 165 -0.95 2.34 -8.73
C ALA A 165 0.51 2.30 -8.22
N THR A 166 0.75 2.65 -6.95
CA THR A 166 2.07 2.59 -6.31
C THR A 166 2.38 1.23 -5.68
N TYR A 167 1.51 0.22 -5.83
CA TYR A 167 1.79 -1.10 -5.33
C TYR A 167 2.93 -1.72 -6.13
N ILE A 168 4.05 -1.96 -5.47
CA ILE A 168 5.16 -2.74 -6.01
C ILE A 168 5.14 -4.07 -5.27
N ALA A 169 4.98 -5.15 -6.03
CA ALA A 169 5.08 -6.49 -5.47
C ALA A 169 6.53 -6.68 -4.98
N LYS A 170 6.73 -6.66 -3.66
CA LYS A 170 8.02 -7.04 -3.07
C LYS A 170 8.34 -8.47 -3.53
N LYS A 171 9.28 -8.63 -4.46
CA LYS A 171 10.14 -9.83 -4.41
C LYS A 171 10.80 -9.74 -3.05
N LYS A 172 10.58 -10.74 -2.17
CA LYS A 172 11.18 -10.74 -0.82
C LYS A 172 12.66 -10.40 -0.97
N SER A 173 13.05 -9.20 -0.54
CA SER A 173 14.43 -8.77 -0.61
C SER A 173 15.23 -9.56 0.42
N THR A 174 16.38 -10.04 -0.01
CA THR A 174 17.32 -10.85 0.78
C THR A 174 17.79 -10.14 2.06
N GLU A 175 17.59 -8.82 2.16
CA GLU A 175 17.96 -8.00 3.31
C GLU A 175 17.04 -8.15 4.52
N THR A 176 15.73 -8.38 4.33
CA THR A 176 14.82 -8.59 5.48
C THR A 176 15.04 -9.97 6.12
N LEU A 177 15.53 -10.96 5.36
CA LEU A 177 15.97 -12.25 5.90
C LEU A 177 17.23 -12.09 6.76
N LYS A 178 18.15 -11.19 6.39
CA LYS A 178 19.39 -10.93 7.15
C LYS A 178 19.15 -10.23 8.49
N GLN A 179 18.22 -9.28 8.58
CA GLN A 179 17.92 -8.57 9.84
C GLN A 179 17.18 -9.44 10.87
N GLY A 180 16.31 -10.36 10.46
CA GLY A 180 15.69 -11.33 11.36
C GLY A 180 16.68 -12.40 11.85
N ALA A 181 17.67 -12.73 11.03
CA ALA A 181 18.67 -13.75 11.33
C ALA A 181 19.83 -13.29 12.21
N ASN A 182 20.16 -12.00 12.20
CA ASN A 182 21.13 -11.42 13.14
C ASN A 182 20.71 -11.54 14.62
N ASN A 183 19.46 -11.93 14.90
CA ASN A 183 18.95 -12.15 16.26
C ASN A 183 18.75 -13.64 16.59
N MET A 184 19.19 -14.55 15.72
CA MET A 184 19.05 -16.01 15.89
C MET A 184 20.38 -16.65 16.27
N LYS A 185 20.35 -17.58 17.25
CA LYS A 185 21.56 -18.27 17.74
C LYS A 185 22.21 -19.10 16.63
N LYS A 186 23.53 -19.00 16.52
CA LYS A 186 24.37 -19.84 15.65
C LYS A 186 24.67 -21.17 16.35
N TYR A 187 24.94 -22.21 15.57
CA TYR A 187 25.19 -23.55 16.10
C TYR A 187 26.48 -24.12 15.53
N LYS A 188 27.32 -24.71 16.39
CA LYS A 188 28.59 -25.34 16.01
C LYS A 188 28.46 -26.85 16.02
N CYS A 189 28.91 -27.48 14.95
CA CYS A 189 29.08 -28.93 14.88
C CYS A 189 30.22 -29.35 15.82
N LEU A 190 29.94 -30.26 16.73
CA LEU A 190 30.91 -30.80 17.69
C LEU A 190 31.98 -31.68 17.01
N MET A 191 31.65 -32.26 15.85
CA MET A 191 32.49 -33.24 15.16
C MET A 191 33.55 -32.61 14.24
N CYS A 192 33.20 -31.55 13.51
CA CYS A 192 34.12 -30.91 12.54
C CYS A 192 34.32 -29.41 12.78
N GLY A 193 33.51 -28.80 13.64
CA GLY A 193 33.59 -27.36 13.93
C GLY A 193 32.84 -26.46 12.93
N TYR A 194 32.14 -27.02 11.94
CA TYR A 194 31.24 -26.26 11.06
C TYR A 194 30.27 -25.40 11.86
N ILE A 195 30.04 -24.15 11.43
CA ILE A 195 29.09 -23.24 12.08
C ILE A 195 27.90 -23.03 11.16
N TYR A 196 26.73 -23.50 11.58
CA TYR A 196 25.47 -23.13 10.96
C TYR A 196 25.09 -21.71 11.38
N ASP A 197 25.07 -20.80 10.40
CA ASP A 197 24.62 -19.42 10.57
C ASP A 197 23.22 -19.26 9.94
N PRO A 198 22.16 -19.07 10.73
CA PRO A 198 20.82 -18.81 10.21
C PRO A 198 20.74 -17.65 9.22
N ALA A 199 21.66 -16.68 9.27
CA ALA A 199 21.69 -15.56 8.32
C ALA A 199 22.19 -15.95 6.92
N VAL A 200 22.91 -17.07 6.84
CA VAL A 200 23.42 -17.65 5.60
C VAL A 200 22.54 -18.82 5.14
N GLY A 201 22.01 -19.61 6.09
CA GLY A 201 21.39 -20.89 5.78
C GLY A 201 22.45 -21.94 5.38
N ASP A 202 22.02 -22.95 4.63
CA ASP A 202 22.88 -23.98 4.04
C ASP A 202 22.48 -24.19 2.57
N PRO A 203 23.12 -23.49 1.62
CA PRO A 203 22.81 -23.57 0.19
C PRO A 203 23.03 -24.95 -0.42
N GLU A 204 23.92 -25.77 0.13
CA GLU A 204 24.21 -27.11 -0.42
C GLU A 204 23.05 -28.07 -0.16
N SER A 205 22.33 -27.86 0.94
CA SER A 205 21.14 -28.62 1.33
C SER A 205 19.81 -27.90 1.03
N ASP A 206 19.82 -26.89 0.14
CA ASP A 206 18.67 -26.02 -0.21
C ASP A 206 17.99 -25.35 1.00
N ILE A 207 18.76 -25.11 2.07
CA ILE A 207 18.30 -24.38 3.25
C ILE A 207 18.52 -22.89 3.01
N LYS A 208 17.41 -22.17 2.89
CA LYS A 208 17.42 -20.73 2.60
C LYS A 208 17.98 -19.91 3.76
N PRO A 209 18.67 -18.78 3.47
CA PRO A 209 18.98 -17.78 4.47
C PRO A 209 17.73 -17.37 5.26
N GLY A 210 17.87 -17.22 6.58
CA GLY A 210 16.80 -16.90 7.51
C GLY A 210 16.11 -18.11 8.16
N THR A 211 16.62 -19.32 7.95
CA THR A 211 16.09 -20.55 8.59
C THR A 211 16.73 -20.75 9.96
N ALA A 212 15.96 -20.76 11.05
CA ALA A 212 16.50 -21.05 12.38
C ALA A 212 16.98 -22.50 12.47
N PHE A 213 17.99 -22.79 13.30
CA PHE A 213 18.50 -24.16 13.46
C PHE A 213 17.42 -25.17 13.87
N LYS A 214 16.48 -24.75 14.73
CA LYS A 214 15.31 -25.56 15.12
C LYS A 214 14.31 -25.84 13.99
N ASP A 215 14.33 -25.02 12.94
CA ASP A 215 13.41 -25.10 11.79
C ASP A 215 14.06 -25.86 10.62
N LEU A 216 15.28 -26.40 10.80
CA LEU A 216 15.93 -27.28 9.84
C LEU A 216 15.18 -28.61 9.72
N PRO A 217 15.10 -29.20 8.51
CA PRO A 217 14.55 -30.54 8.29
C PRO A 217 15.15 -31.60 9.23
N ASP A 218 14.39 -32.65 9.56
CA ASP A 218 14.84 -33.72 10.46
C ASP A 218 15.93 -34.62 9.86
N ASP A 219 15.99 -34.67 8.54
CA ASP A 219 17.00 -35.35 7.74
C ASP A 219 18.18 -34.44 7.36
N TRP A 220 18.20 -33.18 7.81
CA TRP A 220 19.34 -32.30 7.60
C TRP A 220 20.56 -32.79 8.39
N VAL A 221 21.70 -32.82 7.72
CA VAL A 221 22.99 -33.22 8.28
C VAL A 221 24.03 -32.12 8.05
N CYS A 222 25.09 -32.11 8.86
CA CYS A 222 26.20 -31.20 8.67
C CYS A 222 26.80 -31.36 7.25
N PRO A 223 26.92 -30.28 6.45
CA PRO A 223 27.44 -30.37 5.09
C PRO A 223 28.92 -30.81 5.04
N ASP A 224 29.70 -30.48 6.08
CA ASP A 224 31.13 -30.80 6.12
C ASP A 224 31.42 -32.26 6.51
N CYS A 225 30.58 -32.90 7.34
CA CYS A 225 30.89 -34.23 7.90
C CYS A 225 29.72 -35.23 7.98
N GLY A 226 28.49 -34.82 7.64
CA GLY A 226 27.33 -35.70 7.52
C GLY A 226 26.69 -36.15 8.83
N VAL A 227 27.07 -35.59 9.98
CA VAL A 227 26.42 -35.90 11.27
C VAL A 227 25.09 -35.16 11.45
N GLY A 228 24.20 -35.71 12.27
CA GLY A 228 22.87 -35.16 12.51
C GLY A 228 22.87 -33.90 13.38
N LYS A 229 21.67 -33.29 13.52
CA LYS A 229 21.41 -32.08 14.32
C LYS A 229 21.71 -32.25 15.81
N ASP A 230 21.75 -33.48 16.30
CA ASP A 230 22.07 -33.86 17.67
C ASP A 230 23.54 -33.64 18.03
N GLU A 231 24.43 -33.56 17.03
CA GLU A 231 25.87 -33.31 17.20
C GLU A 231 26.23 -31.80 17.09
N PHE A 232 25.28 -30.92 17.43
CA PHE A 232 25.46 -29.46 17.39
C PHE A 232 25.16 -28.80 18.73
N GLU A 233 25.95 -27.79 19.09
CA GLU A 233 25.72 -26.95 20.27
C GLU A 233 25.48 -25.48 19.88
N PRO A 234 24.63 -24.76 20.61
CA PRO A 234 24.47 -23.33 20.40
C PRO A 234 25.75 -22.58 20.80
N ILE A 235 26.17 -21.65 19.95
CA ILE A 235 27.25 -20.72 20.27
C ILE A 235 26.61 -19.51 20.96
N GLU A 236 27.11 -19.17 22.15
CA GLU A 236 26.82 -17.86 22.78
C GLU A 236 27.84 -16.85 22.23
N GLU A 237 27.36 -15.70 21.73
CA GLU A 237 28.23 -14.56 21.36
C GLU A 237 28.78 -13.84 22.59
#